data_AF-A0A8T0FIX5-F1
#
_entry.id   AF-A0A8T0FIX5-F1
#
_cell.length_a   1.000
_cell.length_b   1.000
_cell.length_c   1.000
_cell.angle_alpha   90.00
_cell.angle_beta   90.00
_cell.angle_gamma   90.00
#
_symmetry.space_group_name_H-M   'P 1'
#
loop_
_entity.id
_entity.type
_entity.pdbx_description
1 polymer ?
#
loop_
_entity_poly.entity_id
_entity_poly.type
_entity_poly.pdbx_seq_one_letter_code
_entity_poly.pdbx_strand_id
1 'polypeptide(L)'
;MERLQELFIKNLKLQEIDQDTFHTLTALKKIELDTYTGRSTNVSQLFHGNQGIHEIHLHVQENGLDGIFNGDLPKSLKSIILEGDNLKYFDESVFSSIRSHTLNLNIRNSNITKFPQKVFENMKETKNFTAAFINNKLHTLEKLYTTEGEVPEKHLKHLKLSGNQLHCNCDLSWIWEWIKEYEYETQCEEMICEETYLHDLREAVCVNMNNRSIITVFKTELDCFSSGTLAKPAIGILLHLFLSTAFMLFYNIVIVA
;
A
#
# COMPACT_ATOMS: atom_id res chain seq x y z
N MET A 1 1.77 38.88 0.94
CA MET A 1 2.10 37.50 1.36
C MET A 1 2.35 36.58 0.16
N GLU A 2 2.86 37.08 -0.98
CA GLU A 2 2.96 36.32 -2.24
C GLU A 2 4.17 35.36 -2.32
N ARG A 3 4.87 35.13 -1.21
CA ARG A 3 6.12 34.34 -1.19
C ARG A 3 6.14 33.22 -0.16
N LEU A 4 5.13 33.13 0.71
CA LEU A 4 5.12 32.09 1.74
C LEU A 4 4.86 30.74 1.08
N GLN A 5 5.86 29.86 1.10
CA GLN A 5 5.80 28.53 0.48
C GLN A 5 5.61 27.42 1.50
N GLU A 6 6.03 27.62 2.74
CA GLU A 6 5.91 26.63 3.80
C GLU A 6 5.33 27.29 5.05
N LEU A 7 4.38 26.61 5.67
CA LEU A 7 3.71 27.08 6.88
C LEU A 7 3.67 25.96 7.91
N PHE A 8 4.19 26.24 9.10
CA PHE A 8 4.30 25.31 10.21
C PHE A 8 3.46 25.82 11.39
N ILE A 9 2.43 25.08 11.79
CA ILE A 9 1.47 25.42 12.85
C ILE A 9 1.42 24.26 13.84
N LYS A 10 2.47 24.19 14.68
CA LYS A 10 2.65 23.11 15.66
C LYS A 10 2.92 23.64 17.06
N ASN A 11 2.62 22.82 18.05
CA ASN A 11 2.73 23.08 19.48
C ASN A 11 1.95 24.34 19.92
N LEU A 12 0.80 24.58 19.29
CA LEU A 12 -0.08 25.67 19.65
C LEU A 12 -1.25 25.16 20.48
N LYS A 13 -1.71 25.95 21.45
CA LYS A 13 -2.90 25.64 22.24
C LYS A 13 -4.16 26.13 21.52
N LEU A 14 -4.34 25.74 20.27
CA LEU A 14 -5.54 26.08 19.50
C LEU A 14 -6.67 25.10 19.85
N GLN A 15 -7.90 25.58 19.73
CA GLN A 15 -9.10 24.74 19.81
C GLN A 15 -9.61 24.40 18.42
N GLU A 16 -9.50 25.34 17.48
CA GLU A 16 -9.83 25.17 16.07
C GLU A 16 -9.02 26.15 15.22
N ILE A 17 -8.93 25.86 13.92
CA ILE A 17 -8.49 26.81 12.90
C ILE A 17 -9.71 27.02 12.01
N ASP A 18 -10.08 28.27 11.78
CA ASP A 18 -11.24 28.60 10.96
C ASP A 18 -11.09 28.07 9.53
N GLN A 19 -12.21 27.70 8.93
CA GLN A 19 -12.25 27.35 7.51
C GLN A 19 -11.70 28.50 6.66
N ASP A 20 -11.14 28.16 5.50
CA ASP A 20 -10.58 29.11 4.54
C ASP A 20 -9.41 29.97 5.07
N THR A 21 -8.88 29.73 6.28
CA THR A 21 -7.80 30.55 6.86
C THR A 21 -6.60 30.72 5.91
N PHE A 22 -6.29 29.69 5.11
CA PHE A 22 -5.13 29.66 4.20
C PHE A 22 -5.50 29.74 2.72
N HIS A 23 -6.75 30.06 2.38
CA HIS A 23 -7.21 30.06 0.97
C HIS A 23 -6.46 31.08 0.10
N THR A 24 -6.10 32.25 0.64
CA THR A 24 -5.38 33.30 -0.10
C THR A 24 -3.88 33.02 -0.28
N LEU A 25 -3.33 32.01 0.41
CA LEU A 25 -1.90 31.69 0.37
C LEU A 25 -1.56 30.86 -0.89
N THR A 26 -1.77 31.43 -2.07
CA THR A 26 -1.63 30.75 -3.36
C THR A 26 -0.20 30.28 -3.69
N ALA A 27 0.80 30.90 -3.06
CA ALA A 27 2.20 30.48 -3.15
C ALA A 27 2.54 29.28 -2.24
N LEU A 28 1.67 28.94 -1.27
CA LEU A 28 1.92 27.90 -0.29
C LEU A 28 2.00 26.53 -0.95
N LYS A 29 3.07 25.80 -0.65
CA LYS A 29 3.40 24.47 -1.16
C LYS A 29 3.32 23.41 -0.09
N LYS A 30 3.68 23.75 1.15
CA LYS A 30 3.70 22.82 2.27
C LYS A 30 2.97 23.41 3.47
N ILE A 31 2.15 22.58 4.09
CA ILE A 31 1.57 22.86 5.40
C ILE A 31 1.89 21.73 6.38
N GLU A 32 2.38 22.09 7.56
CA GLU A 32 2.59 21.18 8.68
C GLU A 32 1.74 21.67 9.85
N LEU A 33 0.87 20.82 10.42
CA LEU A 33 -0.05 21.22 11.48
C LEU A 33 -0.34 20.12 12.50
N ASP A 34 -0.58 20.52 13.74
CA ASP A 34 -1.20 19.63 14.74
C ASP A 34 -2.70 19.55 14.49
N THR A 35 -3.28 18.36 14.66
CA THR A 35 -4.73 18.22 14.80
C THR A 35 -5.14 18.51 16.25
N TYR A 36 -6.39 18.89 16.48
CA TYR A 36 -6.85 19.34 17.80
C TYR A 36 -8.00 18.47 18.31
N THR A 37 -7.79 17.84 19.46
CA THR A 37 -8.80 16.98 20.09
C THR A 37 -10.01 17.80 20.54
N GLY A 38 -11.20 17.47 20.07
CA GLY A 38 -12.47 18.09 20.53
C GLY A 38 -13.42 18.52 19.42
N ARG A 39 -12.93 18.69 18.19
CA ARG A 39 -13.71 18.82 16.95
C ARG A 39 -12.92 18.18 15.80
N SER A 40 -13.59 17.47 14.90
CA SER A 40 -12.94 16.96 13.68
C SER A 40 -12.44 18.16 12.86
N THR A 41 -11.12 18.32 12.79
CA THR A 41 -10.51 19.37 11.95
C THR A 41 -10.54 18.88 10.52
N ASN A 42 -11.36 19.50 9.68
CA ASN A 42 -11.35 19.22 8.25
C ASN A 42 -10.25 20.04 7.58
N VAL A 43 -9.12 19.38 7.33
CA VAL A 43 -7.92 20.00 6.78
C VAL A 43 -8.16 20.52 5.37
N SER A 44 -8.97 19.82 4.55
CA SER A 44 -9.32 20.28 3.20
C SER A 44 -9.97 21.66 3.18
N GLN A 45 -10.77 21.99 4.21
CA GLN A 45 -11.46 23.27 4.30
C GLN A 45 -10.54 24.43 4.69
N LEU A 46 -9.38 24.18 5.29
CA LEU A 46 -8.45 25.26 5.69
C LEU A 46 -7.86 25.98 4.48
N PHE A 47 -7.77 25.29 3.35
CA PHE A 47 -7.15 25.78 2.12
C PHE A 47 -8.06 25.58 0.91
N HIS A 48 -9.37 25.65 1.11
CA HIS A 48 -10.36 25.58 0.02
C HIS A 48 -9.97 26.52 -1.13
N GLY A 49 -9.99 26.01 -2.36
CA GLY A 49 -9.63 26.77 -3.56
C GLY A 49 -8.13 26.96 -3.76
N ASN A 50 -7.28 26.63 -2.78
CA ASN A 50 -5.83 26.68 -2.92
C ASN A 50 -5.36 25.55 -3.85
N GLN A 51 -4.83 25.91 -5.02
CA GLN A 51 -4.28 24.97 -6.01
C GLN A 51 -2.77 24.77 -5.88
N GLY A 52 -2.13 25.39 -4.89
CA GLY A 52 -0.69 25.47 -4.72
C GLY A 52 -0.09 24.36 -3.85
N ILE A 53 -0.86 23.74 -2.97
CA ILE A 53 -0.35 22.80 -1.95
C ILE A 53 0.10 21.48 -2.58
N HIS A 54 1.33 21.09 -2.26
CA HIS A 54 1.99 19.86 -2.68
C HIS A 54 2.20 18.88 -1.51
N GLU A 55 2.33 19.38 -0.28
CA GLU A 55 2.57 18.55 0.90
C GLU A 55 1.68 18.96 2.07
N ILE A 56 1.05 17.97 2.68
CA ILE A 56 0.30 18.10 3.93
C ILE A 56 0.97 17.18 4.95
N HIS A 57 1.42 17.73 6.07
CA HIS A 57 2.00 16.98 7.18
C HIS A 57 1.17 17.22 8.44
N LEU A 58 0.55 16.17 8.96
CA LEU A 58 -0.31 16.22 10.15
C LEU A 58 0.34 15.49 11.34
N HIS A 59 0.39 16.18 12.48
CA HIS A 59 0.69 15.60 13.79
C HIS A 59 -0.64 15.28 14.48
N VAL A 60 -1.07 14.03 14.36
CA VAL A 60 -2.40 13.53 14.71
C VAL A 60 -2.52 13.27 16.21
N GLN A 61 -3.44 13.97 16.86
CA GLN A 61 -3.72 13.84 18.29
C GLN A 61 -4.90 12.90 18.59
N GLU A 62 -5.80 12.68 17.62
CA GLU A 62 -6.98 11.83 17.75
C GLU A 62 -6.62 10.34 17.66
N ASN A 63 -7.53 9.49 18.14
CA ASN A 63 -7.39 8.03 18.04
C ASN A 63 -7.71 7.48 16.65
N GLY A 64 -8.41 8.24 15.81
CA GLY A 64 -8.67 7.87 14.44
C GLY A 64 -9.12 9.05 13.59
N LEU A 65 -8.95 8.90 12.28
CA LEU A 65 -9.25 9.93 11.30
C LEU A 65 -10.50 9.59 10.53
N ASP A 66 -11.51 10.45 10.67
CA ASP A 66 -12.76 10.42 9.93
C ASP A 66 -13.05 11.83 9.41
N GLY A 67 -13.20 11.94 8.09
CA GLY A 67 -13.54 13.19 7.42
C GLY A 67 -12.49 14.31 7.46
N ILE A 68 -11.25 14.02 7.87
CA ILE A 68 -10.16 15.02 7.91
C ILE A 68 -9.85 15.62 6.53
N PHE A 69 -10.14 14.88 5.45
CA PHE A 69 -10.00 15.33 4.07
C PHE A 69 -11.35 15.48 3.33
N ASN A 70 -12.46 15.69 4.05
CA ASN A 70 -13.79 15.85 3.44
C ASN A 70 -13.90 17.16 2.66
N GLY A 71 -13.74 17.10 1.35
CA GLY A 71 -13.76 18.25 0.46
C GLY A 71 -12.66 18.16 -0.58
N ASP A 72 -12.61 19.14 -1.47
CA ASP A 72 -11.68 19.11 -2.59
C ASP A 72 -10.23 19.34 -2.12
N LEU A 73 -9.37 18.36 -2.40
CA LEU A 73 -7.93 18.49 -2.29
C LEU A 73 -7.35 18.92 -3.65
N PRO A 74 -6.29 19.76 -3.66
CA PRO A 74 -5.71 20.21 -4.92
C PRO A 74 -5.05 19.07 -5.67
N LYS A 75 -5.18 19.05 -7.00
CA LYS A 75 -4.52 18.05 -7.87
C LYS A 75 -2.98 18.13 -7.83
N SER A 76 -2.44 19.25 -7.35
CA SER A 76 -1.00 19.45 -7.13
C SER A 76 -0.46 18.76 -5.89
N LEU A 77 -1.33 18.23 -5.01
CA LEU A 77 -0.93 17.48 -3.83
C LEU A 77 -0.12 16.25 -4.23
N LYS A 78 1.05 16.06 -3.63
CA LYS A 78 1.98 14.96 -3.93
C LYS A 78 2.36 14.15 -2.71
N SER A 79 2.23 14.71 -1.51
CA SER A 79 2.74 14.13 -0.27
C SER A 79 1.73 14.34 0.86
N ILE A 80 1.37 13.27 1.53
CA ILE A 80 0.62 13.30 2.79
C ILE A 80 1.44 12.54 3.83
N ILE A 81 1.80 13.22 4.92
CA ILE A 81 2.52 12.66 6.04
C ILE A 81 1.61 12.69 7.26
N LEU A 82 1.35 11.54 7.87
CA LEU A 82 0.55 11.41 9.09
C LEU A 82 1.42 10.77 10.17
N GLU A 83 1.56 11.43 11.31
CA GLU A 83 2.24 10.86 12.48
C GLU A 83 1.54 11.21 13.78
N GLY A 84 1.52 10.28 14.74
CA GLY A 84 0.81 10.50 15.99
C GLY A 84 0.58 9.21 16.77
N ASP A 85 1.08 9.18 18.00
CA ASP A 85 1.07 8.01 18.87
C ASP A 85 -0.36 7.54 19.21
N ASN A 86 -1.34 8.43 19.14
CA ASN A 86 -2.74 8.09 19.42
C ASN A 86 -3.45 7.45 18.22
N LEU A 87 -2.98 7.68 16.99
CA LEU A 87 -3.65 7.25 15.77
C LEU A 87 -3.66 5.72 15.64
N LYS A 88 -4.86 5.14 15.56
CA LYS A 88 -5.09 3.69 15.53
C LYS A 88 -5.93 3.22 14.35
N TYR A 89 -6.86 4.04 13.88
CA TYR A 89 -7.78 3.66 12.81
C TYR A 89 -8.05 4.82 11.84
N PHE A 90 -8.52 4.44 10.66
CA PHE A 90 -8.95 5.34 9.61
C PHE A 90 -10.35 4.94 9.18
N ASP A 91 -11.19 5.91 8.84
CA ASP A 91 -12.38 5.64 8.05
C ASP A 91 -12.01 5.18 6.63
N GLU A 92 -12.85 4.33 6.01
CA GLU A 92 -12.61 3.79 4.67
C GLU A 92 -12.56 4.88 3.58
N SER A 93 -13.26 6.00 3.81
CA SER A 93 -13.34 7.12 2.88
C SER A 93 -12.31 8.21 3.14
N VAL A 94 -11.43 8.08 4.14
CA VAL A 94 -10.56 9.18 4.60
C VAL A 94 -9.71 9.79 3.47
N PHE A 95 -9.32 9.00 2.47
CA PHE A 95 -8.49 9.45 1.34
C PHE A 95 -9.30 9.65 0.04
N SER A 96 -10.64 9.62 0.09
CA SER A 96 -11.45 9.52 -1.12
C SER A 96 -11.44 10.77 -2.00
N SER A 97 -11.06 11.90 -1.44
CA SER A 97 -10.94 13.18 -2.15
C SER A 97 -9.61 13.35 -2.90
N ILE A 98 -8.67 12.42 -2.77
CA ILE A 98 -7.38 12.54 -3.43
C ILE A 98 -7.53 12.28 -4.93
N ARG A 99 -7.13 13.27 -5.75
CA ARG A 99 -7.17 13.23 -7.22
C ARG A 99 -5.80 13.36 -7.87
N SER A 100 -4.73 13.19 -7.10
CA SER A 100 -3.36 13.40 -7.55
C SER A 100 -2.86 12.26 -8.43
N HIS A 101 -2.12 12.59 -9.49
CA HIS A 101 -1.52 11.58 -10.38
C HIS A 101 -0.35 10.84 -9.73
N THR A 102 0.40 11.54 -8.88
CA THR A 102 1.49 11.00 -8.08
C THR A 102 1.22 11.31 -6.63
N LEU A 103 1.27 10.30 -5.76
CA LEU A 103 1.07 10.46 -4.32
C LEU A 103 2.09 9.64 -3.52
N ASN A 104 2.70 10.28 -2.54
CA ASN A 104 3.45 9.66 -1.46
C ASN A 104 2.62 9.75 -0.18
N LEU A 105 2.16 8.61 0.32
CA LEU A 105 1.48 8.50 1.60
C LEU A 105 2.45 7.90 2.62
N ASN A 106 2.79 8.68 3.64
CA ASN A 106 3.69 8.28 4.71
C ASN A 106 2.96 8.34 6.05
N ILE A 107 2.58 7.17 6.56
CA ILE A 107 2.01 7.03 7.90
C ILE A 107 3.10 6.46 8.80
N ARG A 108 3.57 7.26 9.76
CA ARG A 108 4.70 6.87 10.60
C ARG A 108 4.47 7.12 12.07
N ASN A 109 5.23 6.44 12.92
CA ASN A 109 5.27 6.66 14.37
C ASN A 109 3.84 6.73 14.97
N SER A 110 3.00 5.77 14.59
CA SER A 110 1.61 5.70 15.02
C SER A 110 1.29 4.29 15.52
N ASN A 111 0.04 4.03 15.90
CA ASN A 111 -0.40 2.75 16.44
C ASN A 111 -1.46 2.06 15.55
N ILE A 112 -1.40 2.30 14.24
CA ILE A 112 -2.35 1.72 13.29
C ILE A 112 -2.15 0.20 13.19
N THR A 113 -3.23 -0.55 13.22
CA THR A 113 -3.22 -2.01 13.06
C THR A 113 -3.79 -2.47 11.71
N LYS A 114 -4.48 -1.57 11.01
CA LYS A 114 -5.10 -1.79 9.70
C LYS A 114 -5.01 -0.52 8.88
N PHE A 115 -5.04 -0.69 7.56
CA PHE A 115 -5.12 0.39 6.58
C PHE A 115 -6.39 0.20 5.72
N PRO A 116 -7.11 1.27 5.35
CA PRO A 116 -8.32 1.17 4.53
C PRO A 116 -8.11 0.38 3.24
N GLN A 117 -8.94 -0.64 3.02
CA GLN A 117 -8.81 -1.53 1.87
C GLN A 117 -9.23 -0.84 0.57
N LYS A 118 -10.23 0.06 0.65
CA LYS A 118 -10.86 0.70 -0.51
C LYS A 118 -10.20 2.01 -0.91
N VAL A 119 -8.97 2.26 -0.46
CA VAL A 119 -8.28 3.52 -0.72
C VAL A 119 -8.11 3.79 -2.23
N PHE A 120 -7.82 2.74 -3.01
CA PHE A 120 -7.60 2.86 -4.47
C PHE A 120 -8.88 2.90 -5.29
N GLU A 121 -9.99 2.37 -4.78
CA GLU A 121 -11.30 2.57 -5.41
C GLU A 121 -11.60 4.06 -5.55
N ASN A 122 -11.13 4.86 -4.59
CA ASN A 122 -11.36 6.30 -4.54
C ASN A 122 -10.24 7.11 -5.23
N MET A 123 -9.02 6.58 -5.34
CA MET A 123 -7.85 7.23 -5.95
C MET A 123 -7.65 6.89 -7.44
N LYS A 124 -8.73 6.87 -8.25
CA LYS A 124 -8.68 6.40 -9.66
C LYS A 124 -7.68 7.15 -10.57
N GLU A 125 -7.34 8.40 -10.24
CA GLU A 125 -6.41 9.23 -11.03
C GLU A 125 -4.92 8.97 -10.68
N THR A 126 -4.64 8.30 -9.56
CA THR A 126 -3.28 8.07 -9.08
C THR A 126 -2.63 6.91 -9.84
N LYS A 127 -1.52 7.22 -10.53
CA LYS A 127 -0.74 6.24 -11.31
C LYS A 127 0.64 5.95 -10.74
N ASN A 128 1.15 6.84 -9.87
CA ASN A 128 2.41 6.65 -9.16
C ASN A 128 2.16 6.82 -7.66
N PHE A 129 1.97 5.70 -6.97
CA PHE A 129 1.70 5.66 -5.55
C PHE A 129 2.89 5.11 -4.78
N THR A 130 3.29 5.80 -3.73
CA THR A 130 4.27 5.33 -2.74
C THR A 130 3.56 5.21 -1.40
N ALA A 131 3.69 4.06 -0.75
CA ALA A 131 3.14 3.82 0.57
C ALA A 131 4.27 3.54 1.57
N ALA A 132 4.33 4.31 2.64
CA ALA A 132 5.22 4.07 3.75
C ALA A 132 4.42 3.95 5.05
N PHE A 133 4.46 2.77 5.66
CA PHE A 133 3.89 2.48 6.96
C PHE A 133 5.02 2.17 7.93
N ILE A 134 5.64 3.20 8.50
CA ILE A 134 6.89 3.05 9.28
C ILE A 134 6.61 3.15 10.78
N ASN A 135 7.16 2.25 11.60
CA ASN A 135 6.97 2.26 13.06
C ASN A 135 5.49 2.30 13.48
N ASN A 136 4.69 1.38 12.92
CA ASN A 136 3.29 1.19 13.28
C ASN A 136 3.07 -0.18 13.95
N LYS A 137 1.81 -0.64 14.04
CA LYS A 137 1.43 -1.92 14.66
C LYS A 137 0.71 -2.83 13.65
N LEU A 138 1.05 -2.72 12.37
CA LEU A 138 0.48 -3.58 11.34
C LEU A 138 0.93 -5.03 11.57
N HIS A 139 -0.04 -5.93 11.54
CA HIS A 139 0.21 -7.38 11.49
C HIS A 139 0.08 -7.93 10.07
N THR A 140 -0.76 -7.29 9.25
CA THR A 140 -0.92 -7.60 7.83
C THR A 140 -1.19 -6.30 7.09
N LEU A 141 -1.06 -6.33 5.77
CA LEU A 141 -1.47 -5.29 4.86
C LEU A 141 -2.25 -5.98 3.76
N GLU A 142 -3.56 -5.76 3.75
CA GLU A 142 -4.42 -6.41 2.77
C GLU A 142 -4.11 -5.93 1.36
N LYS A 143 -4.34 -6.80 0.38
CA LYS A 143 -4.19 -6.44 -1.03
C LYS A 143 -5.08 -5.25 -1.32
N LEU A 144 -4.48 -4.25 -1.93
CA LEU A 144 -5.15 -3.01 -2.25
C LEU A 144 -5.94 -3.26 -3.54
N TYR A 145 -7.27 -3.09 -3.55
CA TYR A 145 -8.13 -3.45 -4.69
C TYR A 145 -8.71 -2.22 -5.42
N THR A 146 -9.07 -2.39 -6.70
CA THR A 146 -10.11 -1.58 -7.35
C THR A 146 -11.31 -2.46 -7.71
N THR A 147 -12.51 -1.87 -7.73
CA THR A 147 -13.77 -2.55 -8.10
C THR A 147 -13.81 -3.08 -9.54
N GLU A 148 -12.90 -2.62 -10.42
CA GLU A 148 -12.90 -2.92 -11.86
C GLU A 148 -11.95 -4.05 -12.25
N GLY A 149 -11.38 -4.78 -11.27
CA GLY A 149 -10.45 -5.87 -11.54
C GLY A 149 -9.07 -5.41 -12.05
N GLU A 150 -8.82 -4.10 -12.15
CA GLU A 150 -7.48 -3.57 -12.28
C GLU A 150 -6.74 -3.76 -10.95
N VAL A 151 -5.56 -4.39 -11.01
CA VAL A 151 -4.71 -4.61 -9.85
C VAL A 151 -3.98 -3.28 -9.55
N PRO A 152 -4.27 -2.59 -8.43
CA PRO A 152 -3.64 -1.31 -8.06
C PRO A 152 -2.12 -1.39 -7.89
N GLU A 153 -1.58 -2.61 -7.75
CA GLU A 153 -0.15 -2.91 -7.64
C GLU A 153 0.66 -2.30 -8.80
N LYS A 154 0.10 -2.19 -10.01
CA LYS A 154 0.80 -1.53 -11.15
C LYS A 154 1.11 -0.05 -10.89
N HIS A 155 0.29 0.61 -10.08
CA HIS A 155 0.47 2.00 -9.70
C HIS A 155 1.35 2.15 -8.45
N LEU A 156 1.51 1.10 -7.64
CA LEU A 156 2.40 1.09 -6.48
C LEU A 156 3.87 1.01 -6.95
N LYS A 157 4.66 2.02 -6.59
CA LYS A 157 6.07 2.15 -6.96
C LYS A 157 7.02 1.80 -5.83
N HIS A 158 6.63 2.12 -4.59
CA HIS A 158 7.44 1.93 -3.39
C HIS A 158 6.56 1.53 -2.21
N LEU A 159 7.02 0.56 -1.43
CA LEU A 159 6.34 0.07 -0.22
C LEU A 159 7.33 -0.08 0.93
N LYS A 160 7.15 0.71 2.00
CA LYS A 160 7.96 0.63 3.23
C LYS A 160 7.12 0.12 4.39
N LEU A 161 7.61 -0.90 5.10
CA LEU A 161 6.89 -1.57 6.18
C LEU A 161 7.73 -1.73 7.46
N SER A 162 8.86 -1.06 7.57
CA SER A 162 9.76 -1.19 8.73
C SER A 162 9.10 -0.78 10.04
N GLY A 163 9.51 -1.42 11.14
CA GLY A 163 8.99 -1.13 12.47
C GLY A 163 7.55 -1.60 12.76
N ASN A 164 7.00 -2.52 11.95
CA ASN A 164 5.72 -3.19 12.21
C ASN A 164 5.90 -4.59 12.81
N GLN A 165 4.79 -5.24 13.19
CA GLN A 165 4.75 -6.59 13.77
C GLN A 165 4.13 -7.59 12.78
N LEU A 166 4.70 -7.71 11.58
CA LEU A 166 4.08 -8.44 10.47
C LEU A 166 3.99 -9.95 10.74
N HIS A 167 2.81 -10.52 10.53
CA HIS A 167 2.54 -11.95 10.56
C HIS A 167 2.56 -12.44 9.11
N CYS A 168 3.71 -12.92 8.65
CA CYS A 168 3.91 -13.34 7.27
C CYS A 168 3.24 -14.69 7.01
N ASN A 169 2.11 -14.62 6.32
CA ASN A 169 1.30 -15.73 5.82
C ASN A 169 0.85 -15.39 4.38
N CYS A 170 -0.12 -16.13 3.85
CA CYS A 170 -0.61 -15.87 2.49
C CYS A 170 -1.44 -14.59 2.31
N ASP A 171 -1.85 -13.92 3.38
CA ASP A 171 -2.52 -12.62 3.26
C ASP A 171 -1.55 -11.52 2.80
N LEU A 172 -0.25 -11.72 3.00
CA LEU A 172 0.82 -10.82 2.55
C LEU A 172 1.49 -11.27 1.24
N SER A 173 1.04 -12.36 0.62
CA SER A 173 1.72 -12.92 -0.57
C SER A 173 1.66 -12.01 -1.79
N TRP A 174 0.67 -11.12 -1.86
CA TRP A 174 0.54 -10.13 -2.94
C TRP A 174 1.75 -9.20 -3.02
N ILE A 175 2.41 -8.90 -1.90
CA ILE A 175 3.63 -8.07 -1.89
C ILE A 175 4.74 -8.74 -2.70
N TRP A 176 4.83 -10.07 -2.62
CA TRP A 176 5.80 -10.85 -3.38
C TRP A 176 5.45 -10.90 -4.87
N GLU A 177 4.17 -10.99 -5.21
CA GLU A 177 3.68 -10.89 -6.59
C GLU A 177 4.03 -9.52 -7.18
N TRP A 178 3.76 -8.44 -6.44
CA TRP A 178 4.11 -7.07 -6.83
C TRP A 178 5.61 -6.88 -7.09
N ILE A 179 6.48 -7.43 -6.24
CA ILE A 179 7.95 -7.38 -6.45
C ILE A 179 8.34 -8.06 -7.77
N LYS A 180 7.80 -9.26 -8.03
CA LYS A 180 8.10 -10.02 -9.26
C LYS A 180 7.59 -9.33 -10.53
N GLU A 181 6.39 -8.76 -10.47
CA GLU A 181 5.84 -8.00 -11.59
C GLU A 181 6.71 -6.79 -11.91
N TYR A 182 7.16 -6.07 -10.88
CA TYR A 182 8.06 -4.93 -11.06
C TYR A 182 9.40 -5.34 -11.70
N GLU A 183 10.03 -6.43 -11.22
CA GLU A 183 11.24 -7.01 -11.80
C GLU A 183 11.07 -7.33 -13.30
N TYR A 184 9.93 -7.91 -13.67
CA TYR A 184 9.61 -8.26 -15.05
C TYR A 184 9.40 -7.02 -15.94
N GLU A 185 8.60 -6.05 -15.52
CA GLU A 185 8.25 -4.87 -16.32
C GLU A 185 9.45 -3.97 -16.60
N THR A 186 10.39 -3.88 -15.66
CA THR A 186 11.54 -2.98 -15.75
C THR A 186 12.73 -3.57 -16.51
N GLN A 187 12.64 -4.81 -17.00
CA GLN A 187 13.74 -5.54 -17.66
C GLN A 187 15.06 -5.42 -16.89
N CYS A 188 14.94 -5.51 -15.58
CA CYS A 188 16.03 -5.39 -14.63
C CYS A 188 17.13 -6.43 -14.87
N GLU A 189 18.36 -5.99 -15.10
CA GLU A 189 19.53 -6.86 -14.90
C GLU A 189 19.69 -7.08 -13.38
N GLU A 190 19.84 -8.34 -12.95
CA GLU A 190 19.74 -8.81 -11.55
C GLU A 190 20.47 -7.94 -10.51
N MET A 191 21.56 -7.26 -10.89
CA MET A 191 22.42 -6.50 -9.97
C MET A 191 21.96 -5.07 -9.65
N ILE A 192 21.19 -4.41 -10.54
CA ILE A 192 20.77 -3.00 -10.35
C ILE A 192 19.49 -2.90 -9.51
N CYS A 193 18.69 -3.96 -9.49
CA CYS A 193 17.32 -3.92 -8.99
C CYS A 193 17.18 -4.34 -7.53
N GLU A 194 18.12 -5.13 -7.00
CA GLU A 194 18.19 -5.40 -5.56
C GLU A 194 18.37 -4.14 -4.70
N GLU A 195 18.83 -3.00 -5.25
CA GLU A 195 19.11 -1.80 -4.45
C GLU A 195 17.92 -0.86 -4.20
N THR A 196 16.83 -0.91 -4.97
CA THR A 196 15.76 0.12 -4.86
C THR A 196 14.50 -0.35 -4.13
N TYR A 197 13.81 -1.39 -4.62
CA TYR A 197 12.57 -1.85 -3.99
C TYR A 197 12.81 -2.83 -2.84
N LEU A 198 13.85 -3.68 -2.91
CA LEU A 198 14.24 -4.48 -1.76
C LEU A 198 14.77 -3.59 -0.64
N HIS A 199 15.38 -2.44 -0.95
CA HIS A 199 15.80 -1.47 0.06
C HIS A 199 14.60 -0.97 0.88
N ASP A 200 13.47 -0.68 0.24
CA ASP A 200 12.26 -0.22 0.92
C ASP A 200 11.68 -1.26 1.90
N LEU A 201 11.86 -2.56 1.61
CA LEU A 201 11.37 -3.67 2.43
C LEU A 201 12.43 -4.33 3.31
N ARG A 202 13.71 -3.96 3.17
CA ARG A 202 14.85 -4.64 3.81
C ARG A 202 14.73 -4.71 5.33
N GLU A 203 14.20 -3.64 5.92
CA GLU A 203 14.05 -3.48 7.37
C GLU A 203 12.73 -4.04 7.91
N ALA A 204 11.83 -4.54 7.04
CA ALA A 204 10.58 -5.16 7.46
C ALA A 204 10.83 -6.62 7.85
N VAL A 205 10.26 -7.03 9.00
CA VAL A 205 10.47 -8.35 9.60
C VAL A 205 9.16 -9.06 9.89
N CYS A 206 9.21 -10.39 9.83
CA CYS A 206 8.10 -11.29 10.13
C CYS A 206 8.20 -11.82 11.57
N VAL A 207 7.33 -11.36 12.48
CA VAL A 207 7.42 -11.74 13.90
C VAL A 207 7.10 -13.22 14.13
N ASN A 208 6.23 -13.80 13.30
CA ASN A 208 5.89 -15.23 13.32
C ASN A 208 6.97 -16.13 12.68
N MET A 209 8.00 -15.54 12.06
CA MET A 209 9.08 -16.26 11.37
C MET A 209 10.45 -15.96 12.00
N ASN A 210 10.50 -15.85 13.33
CA ASN A 210 11.69 -15.55 14.12
C ASN A 210 12.33 -14.19 13.76
N ASN A 211 11.51 -13.16 13.50
CA ASN A 211 11.94 -11.81 13.10
C ASN A 211 12.85 -11.78 11.87
N ARG A 212 12.71 -12.75 10.96
CA ARG A 212 13.44 -12.73 9.69
C ARG A 212 12.89 -11.68 8.75
N SER A 213 13.75 -11.20 7.85
CA SER A 213 13.38 -10.25 6.81
C SER A 213 12.23 -10.79 5.97
N ILE A 214 11.24 -9.94 5.70
CA ILE A 214 10.07 -10.29 4.89
C ILE A 214 10.46 -10.83 3.51
N ILE A 215 11.51 -10.25 2.91
CA ILE A 215 12.04 -10.68 1.61
C ILE A 215 12.55 -12.12 1.68
N THR A 216 13.30 -12.46 2.74
CA THR A 216 13.81 -13.83 2.93
C THR A 216 12.67 -14.82 3.07
N VAL A 217 11.65 -14.49 3.87
CA VAL A 217 10.49 -15.37 4.10
C VAL A 217 9.73 -15.61 2.78
N PHE A 218 9.48 -14.56 1.99
CA PHE A 218 8.84 -14.71 0.67
C PHE A 218 9.64 -15.55 -0.32
N LYS A 219 10.97 -15.44 -0.33
CA LYS A 219 11.84 -16.22 -1.23
C LYS A 219 11.91 -17.71 -0.86
N THR A 220 11.72 -18.07 0.41
CA THR A 220 12.12 -19.40 0.91
C THR A 220 11.02 -20.24 1.56
N GLU A 221 9.94 -19.63 2.03
CA GLU A 221 9.02 -20.31 2.98
C GLU A 221 7.53 -20.15 2.69
N LEU A 222 7.14 -19.21 1.82
CA LEU A 222 5.74 -18.94 1.51
C LEU A 222 5.31 -19.59 0.18
N ASP A 223 4.83 -20.84 0.27
CA ASP A 223 4.19 -21.57 -0.85
C ASP A 223 2.66 -21.34 -0.88
N CYS A 224 2.26 -20.09 -1.14
CA CYS A 224 0.84 -19.70 -1.16
C CYS A 224 0.06 -20.16 -2.41
N PHE A 225 0.75 -20.76 -3.38
CA PHE A 225 0.17 -21.31 -4.62
C PHE A 225 -0.57 -22.66 -4.41
N SER A 226 -0.67 -23.16 -3.18
CA SER A 226 -1.33 -24.44 -2.88
C SER A 226 -2.80 -24.31 -2.45
N SER A 227 -3.31 -23.10 -2.20
CA SER A 227 -4.68 -22.84 -1.72
C SER A 227 -5.71 -22.48 -2.80
N GLY A 228 -5.32 -22.55 -4.08
CA GLY A 228 -6.25 -22.48 -5.22
C GLY A 228 -6.17 -23.77 -6.02
N THR A 229 -7.16 -24.67 -5.87
CA THR A 229 -7.23 -25.92 -6.62
C THR A 229 -7.32 -25.66 -8.13
N LEU A 230 -6.18 -25.72 -8.80
CA LEU A 230 -6.04 -26.36 -10.11
C LEU A 230 -5.14 -27.56 -9.86
N ALA A 231 -5.77 -28.74 -9.77
CA ALA A 231 -5.05 -29.99 -9.69
C ALA A 231 -4.00 -30.03 -10.82
N LYS A 232 -2.72 -30.06 -10.47
CA LYS A 232 -1.67 -30.43 -11.42
C LYS A 232 -2.10 -31.78 -12.01
N PRO A 233 -2.19 -31.97 -13.34
CA PRO A 233 -2.39 -33.30 -13.88
C PRO A 233 -1.18 -34.11 -13.43
N ALA A 234 -1.42 -35.13 -12.63
CA ALA A 234 -0.37 -36.05 -12.22
C ALA A 234 0.23 -36.64 -13.48
N ILE A 235 1.48 -36.26 -13.78
CA ILE A 235 2.28 -36.78 -14.91
C ILE A 235 2.39 -38.32 -14.83
N GLY A 236 2.10 -38.92 -13.66
CA GLY A 236 2.03 -40.37 -13.45
C GLY A 236 0.80 -41.09 -14.03
N ILE A 237 -0.29 -40.40 -14.39
CA ILE A 237 -1.51 -41.08 -14.90
C ILE A 237 -1.45 -41.27 -16.43
N LEU A 238 -0.74 -40.40 -17.16
CA LEU A 238 -0.55 -40.56 -18.60
C LEU A 238 0.32 -41.77 -18.96
N LEU A 239 1.31 -42.13 -18.13
CA LEU A 239 2.15 -43.31 -18.35
C LEU A 239 1.39 -44.65 -18.22
N HIS A 240 0.36 -44.71 -17.37
CA HIS A 240 -0.45 -45.93 -17.22
C HIS A 240 -1.42 -46.16 -18.38
N LEU A 241 -1.91 -45.10 -19.03
CA LEU A 241 -2.80 -45.22 -20.20
C LEU A 241 -2.05 -45.58 -21.49
N PHE A 242 -0.77 -45.20 -21.61
CA PHE A 242 0.08 -45.66 -22.72
C PHE A 242 0.52 -47.13 -22.58
N LEU A 243 0.74 -47.61 -21.36
CA LEU A 243 1.12 -49.02 -21.14
C LEU A 243 -0.04 -50.00 -21.32
N SER A 244 -1.28 -49.63 -20.98
CA SER A 244 -2.45 -50.51 -21.14
C SER A 244 -2.91 -50.66 -22.59
N THR A 245 -2.78 -49.61 -23.41
CA THR A 245 -3.10 -49.65 -24.85
C THR A 245 -2.06 -50.41 -25.66
N ALA A 246 -0.77 -50.32 -25.29
CA ALA A 246 0.28 -51.15 -25.89
C ALA A 246 0.06 -52.65 -25.61
N PHE A 247 -0.35 -53.02 -24.39
CA PHE A 247 -0.60 -54.43 -24.04
C PHE A 247 -1.78 -55.04 -24.82
N MET A 248 -2.84 -54.27 -25.09
CA MET A 248 -4.01 -54.71 -25.86
C MET A 248 -3.73 -54.83 -27.37
N LEU A 249 -2.79 -54.06 -27.92
CA LEU A 249 -2.37 -54.19 -29.32
C LEU A 249 -1.45 -55.39 -29.54
N PHE A 250 -0.57 -55.72 -28.60
CA PHE A 250 0.26 -56.93 -28.69
C PHE A 250 -0.54 -58.23 -28.50
N TYR A 251 -1.57 -58.24 -27.64
CA TYR A 251 -2.38 -59.44 -27.42
C TYR A 251 -3.23 -59.82 -28.65
N ASN A 252 -3.68 -58.85 -29.45
CA ASN A 252 -4.48 -59.10 -30.65
C ASN A 252 -3.65 -59.53 -31.88
N ILE A 253 -2.33 -59.31 -31.88
CA ILE A 253 -1.46 -59.76 -32.99
C ILE A 253 -1.07 -61.24 -32.85
N VAL A 254 -1.05 -61.78 -31.63
CA VAL A 254 -0.67 -63.19 -31.39
C VAL A 254 -1.82 -64.19 -31.66
N ILE A 255 -3.06 -63.73 -31.79
CA ILE A 255 -4.24 -64.61 -32.01
C ILE A 255 -4.57 -64.83 -33.50
N VAL A 256 -3.89 -64.13 -34.43
CA VAL A 256 -4.15 -64.23 -35.88
C VAL A 256 -2.90 -64.66 -36.68
N ALA A 257 -1.97 -65.38 -36.05
CA ALA A 257 -0.83 -66.01 -36.72
C ALA A 257 -0.84 -67.53 -36.53
#